data_AF-A0A3B9GPN7-F1
#
_entry.id   AF-A0A3B9GPN7-F1
#
_cell.length_a   1.000
_cell.length_b   1.000
_cell.length_c   1.000
_cell.angle_alpha   90.00
_cell.angle_beta   90.00
_cell.angle_gamma   90.00
#
_symmetry.space_group_name_H-M   'P 1'
#
loop_
_entity.id
_entity.type
_entity.pdbx_description
1 polymer ?
#
loop_
_entity_poly.entity_id
_entity_poly.type
_entity_poly.pdbx_seq_one_letter_code
_entity_poly.pdbx_strand_id
1 'polypeptide(L)' 'MKKVIIFFKNWLFNIRKKQAIKRAQQLDNEQRRKFLVLNFKGKPTVVSMKQIKFLISTKQVNKDADYFREMALFTAMPK' A
#
# COMPACT_ATOMS: atom_id res chain seq x y z
N MET A 1 16.65 -2.92 -27.05
CA MET A 1 15.39 -2.22 -26.70
C MET A 1 14.75 -2.63 -25.36
N LYS A 2 15.07 -3.80 -24.76
CA LYS A 2 14.46 -4.24 -23.48
C LYS A 2 14.91 -3.43 -22.23
N LYS A 3 16.16 -2.93 -22.21
CA LYS A 3 16.72 -2.16 -21.07
C LYS A 3 15.99 -0.84 -20.81
N VAL A 4 15.58 -0.13 -21.87
CA VAL A 4 14.89 1.17 -21.75
C VAL A 4 13.48 0.99 -21.17
N ILE A 5 12.76 -0.05 -21.59
CA ILE A 5 11.42 -0.39 -21.08
C ILE A 5 11.46 -0.72 -19.58
N ILE A 6 12.50 -1.43 -19.14
CA ILE A 6 12.71 -1.75 -17.71
C ILE A 6 13.00 -0.46 -16.94
N PHE A 7 13.81 0.44 -17.49
CA PHE A 7 14.14 1.72 -16.88
C PHE A 7 12.90 2.60 -16.67
N PHE A 8 12.06 2.74 -17.70
CA PHE A 8 10.79 3.48 -17.61
C PHE A 8 9.80 2.81 -16.65
N LYS A 9 9.71 1.47 -16.63
CA LYS A 9 8.89 0.76 -15.64
C LYS A 9 9.34 1.06 -14.21
N ASN A 10 10.65 1.05 -13.96
CA ASN A 10 11.20 1.29 -12.63
C ASN A 10 10.99 2.75 -12.19
N TRP A 11 11.17 3.70 -13.11
CA TRP A 11 10.88 5.11 -12.86
C TRP A 11 9.39 5.32 -12.54
N LEU A 12 8.50 4.79 -13.37
CA LEU A 12 7.06 4.93 -13.19
C LEU A 12 6.59 4.28 -11.87
N PHE A 13 7.18 3.16 -11.49
CA PHE A 13 6.94 2.51 -10.21
C PHE A 13 7.36 3.40 -9.03
N ASN A 14 8.53 4.03 -9.10
CA ASN A 14 9.01 4.96 -8.06
C ASN A 14 8.10 6.19 -7.92
N ILE A 15 7.62 6.77 -9.03
CA ILE A 15 6.64 7.87 -8.97
C ILE A 15 5.35 7.41 -8.30
N ARG A 16 4.80 6.27 -8.72
CA ARG A 16 3.56 5.73 -8.16
C ARG A 16 3.71 5.40 -6.67
N LYS A 17 4.88 4.88 -6.26
CA LYS A 17 5.20 4.63 -4.85
C LYS A 17 5.17 5.93 -4.05
N LYS A 18 5.84 6.98 -4.52
CA LYS A 18 5.83 8.30 -3.85
C LYS A 18 4.41 8.88 -3.75
N GLN A 19 3.61 8.77 -4.80
CA GLN A 19 2.21 9.23 -4.78
C GLN A 19 1.35 8.41 -3.81
N ALA A 20 1.50 7.08 -3.78
CA ALA A 20 0.78 6.22 -2.85
C ALA A 20 1.12 6.53 -1.39
N ILE A 21 2.41 6.77 -1.08
CA ILE A 21 2.83 7.18 0.26
C ILE A 21 2.23 8.54 0.65
N LYS A 22 2.27 9.54 -0.25
CA LYS A 22 1.63 10.85 -0.01
C LYS A 22 0.13 10.72 0.26
N ARG A 23 -0.58 9.90 -0.54
CA ARG A 23 -2.01 9.63 -0.34
C ARG A 23 -2.27 8.92 0.98
N ALA A 24 -1.44 7.95 1.36
CA ALA A 24 -1.56 7.25 2.64
C ALA A 24 -1.40 8.23 3.82
N GLN A 25 -0.43 9.14 3.75
CA GLN A 25 -0.23 10.19 4.77
C GLN A 25 -1.38 11.22 4.80
N GLN A 26 -1.90 11.63 3.64
CA GLN A 26 -3.04 12.54 3.59
C GLN A 26 -4.30 11.92 4.20
N LEU A 27 -4.61 10.67 3.79
CA LEU A 27 -5.75 9.93 4.32
C LEU A 27 -5.62 9.63 5.81
N ASP A 28 -4.39 9.39 6.27
CA ASP A 28 -4.08 9.23 7.69
C ASP A 28 -4.38 10.50 8.48
N ASN A 29 -3.96 11.66 7.98
CA ASN A 29 -4.23 12.94 8.62
C ASN A 29 -5.72 13.31 8.63
N GLU A 30 -6.44 13.01 7.54
CA GLU A 30 -7.89 13.27 7.43
C GLU A 30 -8.74 12.31 8.27
N GLN A 31 -8.44 11.00 8.24
CA GLN A 31 -9.29 9.99 8.87
C GLN A 31 -8.78 9.53 10.24
N ARG A 32 -7.57 9.93 10.66
CA ARG A 32 -6.85 9.46 11.85
C ARG A 32 -6.84 7.94 11.97
N ARG A 33 -6.55 7.26 10.87
CA ARG A 33 -6.61 5.80 10.74
C ARG A 33 -5.29 5.27 10.20
N LYS A 34 -4.89 4.08 10.65
CA LYS A 34 -3.70 3.40 10.12
C LYS A 34 -3.92 3.01 8.65
N PHE A 35 -3.05 3.47 7.76
CA PHE A 35 -3.01 3.08 6.35
C PHE A 35 -1.72 2.34 6.03
N LEU A 36 -1.83 1.34 5.17
CA LEU A 36 -0.72 0.54 4.67
C LEU A 36 -0.61 0.73 3.16
N VAL A 37 0.61 0.86 2.67
CA VAL A 37 0.91 0.82 1.23
C VAL A 37 1.37 -0.59 0.89
N LEU A 38 0.52 -1.36 0.22
CA LEU A 38 0.81 -2.72 -0.21
C LEU A 38 1.23 -2.71 -1.69
N ASN A 39 2.09 -3.65 -2.09
CA ASN A 39 2.40 -3.85 -3.51
C ASN A 39 1.49 -4.94 -4.08
N PHE A 40 0.46 -4.57 -4.84
CA PHE A 40 -0.42 -5.52 -5.49
C PHE A 40 -0.07 -5.66 -6.97
N LYS A 41 0.43 -6.83 -7.39
CA LYS A 41 0.83 -7.12 -8.79
C LYS A 41 1.74 -6.04 -9.42
N GLY A 42 2.68 -5.50 -8.65
CA GLY A 42 3.60 -4.45 -9.12
C GLY A 42 2.99 -3.05 -9.14
N LYS A 43 1.86 -2.83 -8.45
CA LYS A 43 1.26 -1.51 -8.24
C LYS A 43 1.22 -1.20 -6.72
N PRO A 44 1.81 -0.08 -6.27
CA PRO A 44 1.67 0.36 -4.90
C PRO A 44 0.25 0.88 -4.68
N THR A 45 -0.48 0.25 -3.78
CA THR A 45 -1.89 0.52 -3.46
C THR A 45 -2.02 0.87 -1.98
N VAL A 46 -2.74 1.94 -1.69
CA VAL A 46 -3.04 2.36 -0.32
C VAL A 46 -4.27 1.60 0.16
N VAL A 47 -4.16 0.95 1.31
CA VAL A 47 -5.24 0.17 1.93
C VAL A 47 -5.34 0.55 3.41
N SER A 48 -6.54 0.75 3.91
CA SER A 48 -6.73 1.02 5.33
C SER A 48 -6.65 -0.26 6.15
N MET A 49 -6.13 -0.17 7.37
CA MET A 49 -6.08 -1.31 8.28
C MET A 49 -7.48 -1.79 8.69
N LYS A 50 -8.49 -0.90 8.63
CA LYS A 50 -9.90 -1.23 8.80
C LYS A 50 -10.44 -2.11 7.66
N GLN A 51 -10.12 -1.78 6.41
CA GLN A 51 -10.49 -2.60 5.25
C GLN A 51 -9.83 -3.98 5.33
N ILE A 52 -8.57 -4.07 5.73
CA ILE A 52 -7.90 -5.37 5.88
C ILE A 52 -8.60 -6.22 6.94
N LYS A 53 -8.92 -5.64 8.11
CA LYS A 53 -9.69 -6.35 9.14
C LYS A 53 -11.06 -6.81 8.62
N PHE A 54 -11.73 -5.99 7.82
CA PHE A 54 -13.01 -6.34 7.20
C PHE A 54 -12.87 -7.50 6.20
N LEU A 55 -11.83 -7.50 5.38
CA LEU A 55 -11.53 -8.58 4.43
C LEU A 55 -11.23 -9.90 5.15
N ILE A 56 -10.54 -9.85 6.28
CA ILE A 56 -10.26 -11.00 7.15
C ILE A 56 -11.58 -11.50 7.78
N SER A 57 -12.39 -10.60 8.34
CA SER A 57 -13.67 -10.99 8.97
C SER A 57 -14.67 -11.58 7.98
N THR A 58 -14.64 -11.12 6.72
CA THR A 58 -15.49 -11.64 5.64
C THR A 58 -14.91 -12.88 4.96
N LYS A 59 -13.79 -13.43 5.46
CA LYS A 59 -13.08 -14.59 4.89
C LYS A 59 -12.68 -14.43 3.42
N GLN A 60 -12.58 -13.19 2.93
CA GLN A 60 -12.09 -12.89 1.58
C GLN A 60 -10.57 -13.07 1.47
N VAL A 61 -9.87 -13.05 2.60
CA VAL A 61 -8.44 -13.30 2.70
C VAL A 61 -8.17 -14.25 3.86
N ASN A 62 -7.38 -15.29 3.60
CA ASN A 62 -6.95 -16.28 4.59
C ASN A 62 -5.56 -15.93 5.18
N LYS A 63 -5.36 -14.66 5.54
CA LYS A 63 -4.09 -14.13 6.07
C LYS A 63 -4.37 -13.18 7.22
N ASP A 64 -3.48 -13.15 8.20
CA ASP A 64 -3.62 -12.28 9.35
C ASP A 64 -3.25 -10.83 9.06
N ALA A 65 -3.74 -9.94 9.92
CA ALA A 65 -3.43 -8.51 9.85
C ALA A 65 -1.93 -8.22 9.92
N ASP A 66 -1.17 -9.02 10.67
CA ASP A 66 0.27 -8.84 10.83
C ASP A 66 1.05 -9.22 9.56
N TYR A 67 0.60 -10.24 8.83
CA TYR A 67 1.14 -10.56 7.51
C TYR A 67 1.09 -9.35 6.55
N PHE A 68 -0.01 -8.60 6.57
CA PHE A 68 -0.13 -7.40 5.74
C PHE A 68 0.73 -6.24 6.23
N ARG A 69 1.02 -6.15 7.53
CA ARG A 69 1.94 -5.15 8.07
C ARG A 69 3.37 -5.42 7.65
N GLU A 70 3.80 -6.68 7.72
CA GLU A 70 5.14 -7.11 7.31
C GLU A 70 5.35 -6.92 5.79
N MET A 71 4.32 -7.18 4.99
CA MET A 71 4.37 -7.02 3.54
C MET A 71 4.19 -5.55 3.07
N ALA A 72 3.85 -4.63 3.97
CA ALA A 72 3.64 -3.24 3.62
C ALA A 72 4.96 -2.56 3.24
N LEU A 73 4.96 -1.87 2.09
CA LEU A 73 6.06 -1.03 1.66
C LEU A 73 6.21 0.24 2.51
N PHE A 74 5.11 0.66 3.15
CA PHE A 74 5.06 1.81 4.03
C PHE A 74 3.83 1.72 4.94
N THR A 75 4.00 2.06 6.21
CA THR A 75 2.91 2.17 7.18
C THR A 75 2.74 3.63 7.57
N ALA A 76 1.60 4.23 7.21
CA ALA A 76 1.20 5.53 7.73
C ALA A 76 0.45 5.28 9.06
N MET A 77 1.04 5.77 10.15
CA MET A 77 0.41 5.78 11.46
C MET A 77 0.13 7.23 11.84
N PRO A 78 -1.08 7.54 12.33
CA PRO A 78 -1.41 8.88 12.77
C PRO A 78 -0.52 9.22 13.95
N LYS A 79 0.05 10.42 13.93
CA LYS A 79 0.76 11.01 15.09
C LYS A 79 -0.22 11.46 16.16
#